data_AF-A0A226EUP8-F1
#
_entry.id   AF-A0A226EUP8-F1
#
_cell.length_a   1.000
_cell.length_b   1.000
_cell.length_c   1.000
_cell.angle_alpha   90.00
_cell.angle_beta   90.00
_cell.angle_gamma   90.00
#
_symmetry.space_group_name_H-M   'P 1'
#
loop_
_entity.id
_entity.type
_entity.pdbx_description
1 polymer ?
#
loop_
_entity_poly.entity_id
_entity_poly.type
_entity_poly.pdbx_seq_one_letter_code
_entity_poly.pdbx_strand_id
1 'polypeptide(L)'
;MSDESDSEEHFHDSGSEEEDSDSATQRDSEDDSDSLDGTANRDPTFRENELFAPVVEDFDESEDKIRPEFGVSRRTSPLQMLQKFLTDGIIGDMIWQFLAITFMMGLVKKPSIREYWSTDELIQTPFFATVMSRNRFQGILRALHFSNNENYTGRDRFCKLGSFMHDILGNFSSAILPGKNICIDETLLAYKGRLSFRQYNPKKRGRFGIKMFVLCDCALKFVLNILPYQGKSTPLADRTWVKDLGFGGATVLTLLQGYLNKAHRVVLDNWFLGPKLAKIMLAEKTYVLGTVQRRRKGMPKMRGKLAKGRVETYCDDEILIERWSDRREVCMLNTFVPHSMRIAESSNPRNTREKPATVLLYNSIMGAVDNVDKSIKPYQSVRKSYKWYKKVVFNMIDVATYNSMILYNHLHADQRAVPYKDFVMKIVREIQEKYPTLKKPIRRPPTVPRTENPAFPVRLKPCHHIAVKHLDKNGTPSYSDCIYCKHHAEYSPKRKTTPFSCEICKVRLCIQGGDSCFKRYHTDKKLKKISTTPQNTQSQPHTQISQPRLPEDIDTLGPNAVQFIVSPNHEIVVFGEDGNLLTGAQFSDESSLPPI
;
A
#
# COMPACT_ATOMS: atom_id res chain seq x y z
N MET A 1 -40.07 5.78 -29.73
CA MET A 1 -40.21 5.74 -31.21
C MET A 1 -39.15 4.81 -31.76
N SER A 2 -39.34 3.51 -31.78
CA SER A 2 -40.44 2.65 -31.28
C SER A 2 -39.81 1.28 -30.99
N ASP A 3 -40.14 0.58 -29.89
CA ASP A 3 -41.32 -0.31 -29.74
C ASP A 3 -41.32 -1.36 -30.88
N GLU A 4 -41.25 -2.68 -30.69
CA GLU A 4 -41.70 -3.61 -29.62
C GLU A 4 -40.83 -4.93 -29.69
N SER A 5 -40.94 -6.00 -28.90
CA SER A 5 -41.82 -6.41 -27.76
C SER A 5 -41.11 -7.51 -26.88
N ASP A 6 -41.88 -8.19 -26.03
CA ASP A 6 -41.52 -9.02 -24.86
C ASP A 6 -41.15 -10.51 -25.06
N SER A 7 -40.56 -11.10 -24.01
CA SER A 7 -41.09 -12.34 -23.40
C SER A 7 -40.51 -12.54 -21.98
N GLU A 8 -41.36 -12.41 -20.94
CA GLU A 8 -41.03 -12.72 -19.55
C GLU A 8 -41.36 -14.20 -19.21
N GLU A 9 -40.62 -14.79 -18.26
CA GLU A 9 -41.18 -15.81 -17.36
C GLU A 9 -40.73 -15.51 -15.92
N HIS A 10 -41.72 -15.34 -15.02
CA HIS A 10 -41.52 -15.12 -13.59
C HIS A 10 -41.10 -16.40 -12.85
N PHE A 11 -40.40 -16.25 -11.72
CA PHE A 11 -40.79 -16.99 -10.51
C PHE A 11 -40.53 -16.16 -9.23
N HIS A 12 -41.43 -16.34 -8.26
CA HIS A 12 -41.71 -15.40 -7.16
C HIS A 12 -40.54 -15.00 -6.25
N ASP A 13 -40.51 -13.70 -5.94
CA ASP A 13 -40.00 -13.14 -4.68
C ASP A 13 -41.19 -12.94 -3.71
N SER A 14 -40.96 -13.12 -2.42
CA SER A 14 -41.97 -12.94 -1.37
C SER A 14 -41.36 -12.17 -0.21
N GLY A 15 -41.51 -10.85 -0.27
CA GLY A 15 -41.04 -9.94 0.77
C GLY A 15 -41.97 -9.86 1.98
N SER A 16 -41.45 -9.27 3.03
CA SER A 16 -42.23 -8.56 4.05
C SER A 16 -41.29 -7.55 4.72
N GLU A 17 -41.22 -6.36 4.15
CA GLU A 17 -40.86 -5.14 4.87
C GLU A 17 -42.09 -4.72 5.69
N GLU A 18 -41.90 -4.18 6.89
CA GLU A 18 -42.87 -3.24 7.48
C GLU A 18 -42.15 -2.32 8.47
N GLU A 19 -42.60 -1.06 8.51
CA GLU A 19 -41.84 0.09 9.00
C GLU A 19 -42.16 0.49 10.45
N ASP A 20 -41.36 1.43 10.99
CA ASP A 20 -41.55 2.04 12.31
C ASP A 20 -42.88 2.83 12.43
N SER A 21 -43.48 2.82 13.63
CA SER A 21 -44.26 3.99 14.08
C SER A 21 -44.27 4.14 15.62
N ASP A 22 -43.85 5.32 16.08
CA ASP A 22 -44.08 5.81 17.45
C ASP A 22 -45.45 6.48 17.51
N SER A 23 -46.29 6.14 18.50
CA SER A 23 -47.29 7.07 19.04
C SER A 23 -47.64 6.71 20.48
N ALA A 24 -48.00 7.72 21.27
CA ALA A 24 -48.23 7.58 22.71
C ALA A 24 -49.61 8.09 23.10
N THR A 25 -50.32 7.31 23.91
CA THR A 25 -51.50 7.73 24.69
C THR A 25 -51.49 7.01 26.04
N GLN A 26 -51.83 7.75 27.11
CA GLN A 26 -52.00 7.23 28.47
C GLN A 26 -53.47 6.87 28.74
N ARG A 27 -53.71 6.28 29.93
CA ARG A 27 -55.01 6.04 30.63
C ARG A 27 -55.67 4.69 30.33
N ASP A 28 -56.18 3.92 31.31
CA ASP A 28 -56.18 3.98 32.79
C ASP A 28 -56.04 2.52 33.34
N SER A 29 -55.49 2.29 34.55
CA SER A 29 -56.14 1.70 35.76
C SER A 29 -57.05 0.46 35.52
N GLU A 30 -57.02 -0.63 36.29
CA GLU A 30 -56.71 -0.84 37.72
C GLU A 30 -56.25 -2.30 38.02
N ASP A 31 -55.76 -2.52 39.24
CA ASP A 31 -55.69 -3.77 40.03
C ASP A 31 -55.43 -5.14 39.36
N ASP A 32 -54.27 -5.71 39.71
CA ASP A 32 -54.25 -7.02 40.37
C ASP A 32 -53.19 -6.98 41.48
N SER A 33 -53.65 -7.05 42.72
CA SER A 33 -52.79 -7.08 43.91
C SER A 33 -52.58 -8.51 44.34
N ASP A 34 -51.32 -8.99 44.33
CA ASP A 34 -51.01 -10.22 45.04
C ASP A 34 -49.67 -10.19 45.77
N SER A 35 -49.78 -10.60 47.03
CA SER A 35 -48.79 -11.06 48.01
C SER A 35 -47.29 -10.70 47.83
N LEU A 36 -46.82 -9.89 48.78
CA LEU A 36 -45.45 -9.94 49.25
C LEU A 36 -45.15 -11.32 49.87
N ASP A 37 -44.38 -12.17 49.19
CA ASP A 37 -43.56 -13.16 49.89
C ASP A 37 -42.11 -13.20 49.36
N GLY A 38 -41.18 -13.30 50.29
CA GLY A 38 -39.77 -13.02 50.11
C GLY A 38 -38.96 -14.24 49.67
N THR A 39 -38.98 -14.56 48.37
CA THR A 39 -37.90 -15.39 47.79
C THR A 39 -37.19 -14.65 46.66
N ALA A 40 -36.06 -14.03 47.01
CA ALA A 40 -35.08 -13.59 46.03
C ALA A 40 -34.54 -14.82 45.29
N ASN A 41 -35.12 -15.11 44.12
CA ASN A 41 -34.73 -16.21 43.26
C ASN A 41 -33.37 -15.91 42.60
N ARG A 42 -32.31 -16.03 43.42
CA ARG A 42 -30.90 -15.84 43.06
C ARG A 42 -30.52 -16.89 42.02
N ASP A 43 -29.85 -16.46 40.96
CA ASP A 43 -29.22 -17.38 40.00
C ASP A 43 -28.06 -18.06 40.76
N PRO A 44 -28.15 -19.37 41.11
CA PRO A 44 -27.45 -19.94 42.27
C PRO A 44 -25.92 -20.08 42.10
N THR A 45 -25.36 -19.58 41.00
CA THR A 45 -23.93 -19.59 40.71
C THR A 45 -23.22 -18.29 41.06
N PHE A 46 -23.89 -17.13 41.05
CA PHE A 46 -23.26 -15.82 41.25
C PHE A 46 -23.68 -15.16 42.55
N ARG A 47 -22.68 -14.81 43.36
CA ARG A 47 -22.77 -13.98 44.56
C ARG A 47 -22.73 -12.51 44.15
N GLU A 48 -23.60 -11.69 44.72
CA GLU A 48 -23.75 -10.27 44.33
C GLU A 48 -23.13 -9.35 45.38
N ASN A 49 -22.31 -8.39 44.95
CA ASN A 49 -21.60 -7.42 45.78
C ASN A 49 -20.68 -8.03 46.85
N GLU A 50 -20.24 -9.28 46.64
CA GLU A 50 -19.30 -10.00 47.50
C GLU A 50 -17.83 -9.87 47.02
N LEU A 51 -16.90 -10.25 47.90
CA LEU A 51 -15.46 -10.21 47.63
C LEU A 51 -15.06 -11.32 46.64
N PHE A 52 -14.30 -10.93 45.61
CA PHE A 52 -13.66 -11.87 44.68
C PHE A 52 -12.16 -11.97 44.99
N ALA A 53 -11.70 -13.19 45.30
CA ALA A 53 -10.33 -13.50 45.66
C ALA A 53 -9.72 -14.48 44.62
N PRO A 54 -9.25 -13.99 43.46
CA PRO A 54 -8.71 -14.85 42.41
C PRO A 54 -7.36 -15.45 42.80
N VAL A 55 -7.18 -16.74 42.52
CA VAL A 55 -5.86 -17.39 42.55
C VAL A 55 -5.20 -17.16 41.18
N VAL A 56 -4.03 -16.52 41.20
CA VAL A 56 -3.30 -16.13 39.98
C VAL A 56 -1.86 -16.59 40.11
N GLU A 57 -1.43 -17.45 39.20
CA GLU A 57 -0.03 -17.87 39.10
C GLU A 57 0.84 -16.70 38.66
N ASP A 58 2.09 -16.69 39.15
CA ASP A 58 3.07 -15.74 38.68
C ASP A 58 3.40 -15.98 37.21
N PHE A 59 3.71 -14.88 36.53
CA PHE A 59 4.12 -14.93 35.13
C PHE A 59 5.63 -14.85 35.09
N ASP A 60 6.26 -15.88 34.54
CA ASP A 60 7.70 -15.93 34.32
C ASP A 60 8.10 -14.89 33.26
N GLU A 61 8.57 -13.74 33.74
CA GLU A 61 8.93 -12.60 32.90
C GLU A 61 10.39 -12.72 32.45
N SER A 62 10.61 -13.38 31.32
CA SER A 62 11.92 -13.41 30.66
C SER A 62 12.45 -11.99 30.39
N GLU A 63 13.72 -11.74 30.73
CA GLU A 63 14.44 -10.50 30.40
C GLU A 63 14.60 -10.36 28.88
N ASP A 64 15.01 -11.44 28.21
CA ASP A 64 15.14 -11.53 26.75
C ASP A 64 13.77 -11.69 26.09
N LYS A 65 13.21 -10.59 25.58
CA LYS A 65 11.93 -10.65 24.83
C LYS A 65 12.08 -11.23 23.42
N ILE A 66 13.28 -11.23 22.85
CA ILE A 66 13.54 -11.77 21.51
C ILE A 66 14.05 -13.20 21.64
N ARG A 67 13.47 -14.11 20.86
CA ARG A 67 13.88 -15.51 20.82
C ARG A 67 15.29 -15.66 20.22
N PRO A 68 16.27 -16.26 20.93
CA PRO A 68 17.62 -16.46 20.40
C PRO A 68 17.62 -17.20 19.04
N GLU A 69 16.73 -18.18 18.88
CA GLU A 69 16.55 -18.96 17.66
C GLU A 69 16.09 -18.12 16.44
N PHE A 70 15.49 -16.95 16.65
CA PHE A 70 15.16 -16.04 15.55
C PHE A 70 16.40 -15.40 14.93
N GLY A 71 17.50 -15.31 15.70
CA GLY A 71 18.81 -14.88 15.20
C GLY A 71 18.84 -13.45 14.69
N VAL A 72 18.29 -12.52 15.45
CA VAL A 72 18.45 -11.07 15.26
C VAL A 72 19.19 -10.46 16.45
N SER A 73 19.97 -9.42 16.21
CA SER A 73 20.76 -8.73 17.22
C SER A 73 20.84 -7.24 16.90
N ARG A 74 21.46 -6.45 17.78
CA ARG A 74 21.71 -5.02 17.54
C ARG A 74 22.55 -4.75 16.28
N ARG A 75 23.29 -5.73 15.76
CA ARG A 75 24.05 -5.64 14.49
C ARG A 75 23.22 -5.95 13.24
N THR A 76 22.03 -6.52 13.39
CA THR A 76 21.15 -6.89 12.27
C THR A 76 20.55 -5.62 11.64
N SER A 77 20.68 -5.48 10.32
CA SER A 77 20.15 -4.31 9.62
C SER A 77 18.61 -4.34 9.51
N PRO A 78 17.93 -3.17 9.38
CA PRO A 78 16.50 -3.09 9.08
C PRO A 78 16.02 -4.01 7.95
N LEU A 79 16.76 -4.11 6.83
CA LEU A 79 16.44 -5.04 5.75
C LEU A 79 16.63 -6.51 6.17
N GLN A 80 17.71 -6.84 6.88
CA GLN A 80 17.92 -8.20 7.39
C GLN A 80 16.82 -8.63 8.37
N MET A 81 16.31 -7.71 9.22
CA MET A 81 15.16 -7.99 10.10
C MET A 81 13.89 -8.28 9.29
N LEU A 82 13.62 -7.52 8.21
CA LEU A 82 12.49 -7.81 7.33
C LEU A 82 12.67 -9.15 6.58
N GLN A 83 13.90 -9.49 6.19
CA GLN A 83 14.22 -10.76 5.52
C GLN A 83 13.91 -11.98 6.38
N LYS A 84 14.12 -11.91 7.71
CA LYS A 84 13.71 -12.96 8.66
C LYS A 84 12.22 -13.29 8.64
N PHE A 85 11.35 -12.33 8.33
CA PHE A 85 9.92 -12.59 8.16
C PHE A 85 9.55 -13.04 6.74
N LEU A 86 10.31 -12.60 5.74
CA LEU A 86 10.06 -12.82 4.32
C LEU A 86 11.05 -13.84 3.73
N THR A 87 10.96 -15.09 4.21
CA THR A 87 11.68 -16.31 3.79
C THR A 87 12.59 -16.17 2.55
N ASP A 88 13.90 -16.26 2.78
CA ASP A 88 14.95 -15.94 1.78
C ASP A 88 14.86 -16.72 0.46
N GLY A 89 14.28 -17.94 0.46
CA GLY A 89 14.21 -18.81 -0.72
C GLY A 89 13.26 -18.36 -1.85
N ILE A 90 12.41 -17.35 -1.63
CA ILE A 90 11.32 -16.99 -2.55
C ILE A 90 11.56 -15.64 -3.27
N ILE A 91 12.43 -14.77 -2.73
CA ILE A 91 12.48 -13.35 -3.13
C ILE A 91 13.83 -12.99 -3.78
N GLY A 92 13.91 -13.18 -5.10
CA GLY A 92 15.05 -12.70 -5.90
C GLY A 92 15.09 -11.17 -6.05
N ASP A 93 16.26 -10.64 -6.43
CA ASP A 93 16.60 -9.20 -6.49
C ASP A 93 15.54 -8.30 -7.13
N MET A 94 14.95 -8.75 -8.25
CA MET A 94 13.89 -8.00 -8.95
C MET A 94 12.63 -7.82 -8.09
N ILE A 95 12.33 -8.75 -7.19
CA ILE A 95 11.20 -8.64 -6.27
C ILE A 95 11.57 -7.69 -5.11
N TRP A 96 12.80 -7.69 -4.61
CA TRP A 96 13.25 -6.67 -3.64
C TRP A 96 13.17 -5.24 -4.22
N GLN A 97 13.67 -5.03 -5.44
CA GLN A 97 13.53 -3.75 -6.16
C GLN A 97 12.06 -3.35 -6.37
N PHE A 98 11.20 -4.31 -6.70
CA PHE A 98 9.76 -4.10 -6.79
C PHE A 98 9.15 -3.73 -5.43
N LEU A 99 9.56 -4.38 -4.34
CA LEU A 99 9.09 -4.08 -2.98
C LEU A 99 9.52 -2.68 -2.52
N ALA A 100 10.77 -2.28 -2.75
CA ALA A 100 11.23 -0.91 -2.49
C ALA A 100 10.40 0.14 -3.23
N ILE A 101 10.00 -0.13 -4.48
CA ILE A 101 9.03 0.71 -5.18
C ILE A 101 7.67 0.71 -4.49
N THR A 102 7.12 -0.44 -4.07
CA THR A 102 5.82 -0.47 -3.37
C THR A 102 5.84 0.23 -2.02
N PHE A 103 6.94 0.15 -1.27
CA PHE A 103 7.15 0.90 -0.03
C PHE A 103 7.21 2.41 -0.30
N MET A 104 8.03 2.85 -1.27
CA MET A 104 8.09 4.26 -1.66
C MET A 104 6.78 4.79 -2.25
N MET A 105 5.95 3.94 -2.88
CA MET A 105 4.59 4.27 -3.29
C MET A 105 3.61 4.47 -2.11
N GLY A 106 3.91 3.87 -0.95
CA GLY A 106 3.20 4.09 0.31
C GLY A 106 3.59 5.40 0.99
N LEU A 107 4.86 5.79 0.89
CA LEU A 107 5.38 7.07 1.40
C LEU A 107 5.04 8.26 0.49
N VAL A 108 5.23 8.12 -0.81
CA VAL A 108 4.94 9.15 -1.84
C VAL A 108 3.71 8.70 -2.62
N LYS A 109 2.54 9.22 -2.25
CA LYS A 109 1.25 8.85 -2.86
C LYS A 109 0.89 9.78 -4.03
N LYS A 110 0.92 9.24 -5.25
CA LYS A 110 0.43 9.89 -6.49
C LYS A 110 -0.89 9.23 -6.96
N PRO A 111 -1.82 10.00 -7.54
CA PRO A 111 -3.11 9.53 -8.07
C PRO A 111 -3.05 8.27 -8.94
N SER A 112 -2.16 8.19 -9.92
CA SER A 112 -2.04 7.02 -10.81
C SER A 112 -0.68 6.33 -10.78
N ILE A 113 -0.64 5.07 -11.20
CA ILE A 113 0.62 4.31 -11.35
C ILE A 113 1.52 4.92 -12.43
N ARG A 114 0.97 5.64 -13.42
CA ARG A 114 1.76 6.22 -14.51
C ARG A 114 2.62 7.40 -14.04
N GLU A 115 2.08 8.25 -13.17
CA GLU A 115 2.75 9.46 -12.65
C GLU A 115 4.04 9.17 -11.86
N TYR A 116 4.20 7.96 -11.33
CA TYR A 116 5.44 7.52 -10.69
C TYR A 116 6.64 7.52 -11.65
N TRP A 117 6.39 7.32 -12.94
CA TRP A 117 7.37 7.41 -14.02
C TRP A 117 7.14 8.64 -14.89
N SER A 118 6.53 9.70 -14.34
CA SER A 118 6.45 10.98 -15.05
C SER A 118 7.82 11.62 -15.17
N THR A 119 8.06 12.25 -16.32
CA THR A 119 9.19 13.15 -16.59
C THR A 119 8.78 14.63 -16.54
N ASP A 120 7.53 14.92 -16.20
CA ASP A 120 7.04 16.27 -15.93
C ASP A 120 7.66 16.79 -14.63
N GLU A 121 8.37 17.92 -14.71
CA GLU A 121 9.17 18.50 -13.62
C GLU A 121 8.35 18.77 -12.36
N LEU A 122 7.07 19.12 -12.47
CA LEU A 122 6.19 19.43 -11.33
C LEU A 122 5.88 18.21 -10.47
N ILE A 123 5.92 17.02 -11.06
CA ILE A 123 5.52 15.76 -10.41
C ILE A 123 6.56 14.65 -10.52
N GLN A 124 7.74 14.91 -11.09
CA GLN A 124 8.81 13.93 -11.23
C GLN A 124 9.25 13.42 -9.85
N THR A 125 9.56 12.13 -9.76
CA THR A 125 10.20 11.58 -8.56
C THR A 125 11.23 10.54 -9.00
N PRO A 126 12.50 10.94 -9.22
CA PRO A 126 13.47 10.16 -9.98
C PRO A 126 13.66 8.71 -9.52
N PHE A 127 13.56 8.46 -8.20
CA PHE A 127 13.67 7.14 -7.56
C PHE A 127 12.95 6.01 -8.33
N PHE A 128 11.70 6.21 -8.75
CA PHE A 128 10.91 5.11 -9.33
C PHE A 128 11.43 4.68 -10.70
N ALA A 129 11.87 5.64 -11.52
CA ALA A 129 12.44 5.39 -12.82
C ALA A 129 13.89 4.91 -12.77
N THR A 130 14.63 5.24 -11.70
CA THR A 130 15.99 4.73 -11.50
C THR A 130 16.02 3.29 -11.00
N VAL A 131 15.04 2.85 -10.19
CA VAL A 131 14.96 1.48 -9.63
C VAL A 131 14.33 0.46 -10.59
N MET A 132 13.34 0.83 -11.41
CA MET A 132 12.73 -0.12 -12.37
C MET A 132 12.00 0.62 -13.49
N SER A 133 11.88 0.01 -14.68
CA SER A 133 10.98 0.57 -15.70
C SER A 133 9.51 0.33 -15.33
N ARG A 134 8.63 1.31 -15.64
CA ARG A 134 7.18 1.21 -15.44
C ARG A 134 6.60 -0.11 -15.97
N ASN A 135 7.02 -0.51 -17.17
CA ASN A 135 6.50 -1.71 -17.83
C ASN A 135 6.95 -2.99 -17.11
N ARG A 136 8.18 -3.04 -16.56
CA ARG A 136 8.63 -4.17 -15.73
C ARG A 136 7.88 -4.22 -14.41
N PHE A 137 7.71 -3.08 -13.72
CA PHE A 137 6.92 -3.01 -12.48
C PHE A 137 5.47 -3.48 -12.70
N GLN A 138 4.82 -3.00 -13.77
CA GLN A 138 3.46 -3.42 -14.12
C GLN A 138 3.39 -4.90 -14.56
N GLY A 139 4.44 -5.42 -15.21
CA GLY A 139 4.57 -6.84 -15.55
C GLY A 139 4.63 -7.71 -14.30
N ILE A 140 5.51 -7.40 -13.35
CA ILE A 140 5.61 -8.09 -12.05
C ILE A 140 4.27 -7.98 -11.30
N LEU A 141 3.72 -6.76 -11.14
CA LEU A 141 2.45 -6.54 -10.45
C LEU A 141 1.28 -7.34 -11.08
N ARG A 142 1.29 -7.54 -12.40
CA ARG A 142 0.31 -8.37 -13.11
C ARG A 142 0.53 -9.86 -12.83
N ALA A 143 1.75 -10.35 -13.00
CA ALA A 143 2.14 -11.75 -12.88
C ALA A 143 2.34 -12.25 -11.43
N LEU A 144 2.26 -11.38 -10.42
CA LEU A 144 2.42 -11.76 -9.02
C LEU A 144 1.36 -12.77 -8.55
N HIS A 145 1.77 -13.99 -8.22
CA HIS A 145 0.96 -15.11 -7.74
C HIS A 145 1.70 -15.79 -6.57
N PHE A 146 0.96 -16.41 -5.64
CA PHE A 146 1.52 -17.04 -4.42
C PHE A 146 1.08 -18.51 -4.24
N SER A 147 0.39 -19.07 -5.22
CA SER A 147 -0.18 -20.42 -5.18
C SER A 147 -0.21 -21.01 -6.59
N ASN A 148 0.11 -22.29 -6.76
CA ASN A 148 -0.30 -22.98 -7.99
C ASN A 148 -1.85 -23.01 -8.04
N ASN A 149 -2.43 -22.64 -9.18
CA ASN A 149 -3.88 -22.63 -9.37
C ASN A 149 -4.46 -24.05 -9.52
N GLU A 150 -3.64 -25.01 -9.95
CA GLU A 150 -4.01 -26.43 -10.13
C GLU A 150 -4.33 -27.10 -8.79
N ASN A 151 -3.66 -26.67 -7.71
CA ASN A 151 -3.83 -27.22 -6.36
C ASN A 151 -5.09 -26.70 -5.63
N TYR A 152 -6.07 -26.13 -6.34
CA TYR A 152 -7.24 -25.50 -5.72
C TYR A 152 -8.34 -26.51 -5.36
N THR A 153 -8.48 -26.80 -4.07
CA THR A 153 -9.45 -27.78 -3.54
C THR A 153 -10.83 -27.22 -3.19
N GLY A 154 -11.10 -25.93 -3.46
CA GLY A 154 -12.40 -25.30 -3.19
C GLY A 154 -12.73 -24.96 -1.73
N ARG A 155 -12.08 -25.62 -0.75
CA ARG A 155 -12.44 -25.50 0.68
C ARG A 155 -11.90 -24.24 1.35
N ASP A 156 -10.63 -23.92 1.12
CA ASP A 156 -9.98 -22.73 1.67
C ASP A 156 -10.15 -21.53 0.73
N ARG A 157 -10.79 -20.46 1.22
CA ARG A 157 -11.00 -19.21 0.47
C ARG A 157 -9.73 -18.37 0.39
N PHE A 158 -8.73 -18.64 1.25
CA PHE A 158 -7.45 -17.93 1.30
C PHE A 158 -6.31 -18.62 0.53
N CYS A 159 -6.59 -19.76 -0.12
CA CYS A 159 -5.64 -20.59 -0.86
C CYS A 159 -4.75 -19.85 -1.88
N LYS A 160 -5.20 -18.69 -2.39
CA LYS A 160 -4.42 -17.81 -3.28
C LYS A 160 -3.22 -17.13 -2.62
N LEU A 161 -3.03 -17.34 -1.33
CA LEU A 161 -1.82 -16.98 -0.59
C LEU A 161 -0.79 -18.13 -0.54
N GLY A 162 -1.19 -19.38 -0.84
CA GLY A 162 -0.31 -20.56 -0.74
C GLY A 162 0.35 -20.68 0.64
N SER A 163 1.63 -21.09 0.66
CA SER A 163 2.40 -21.18 1.91
C SER A 163 2.71 -19.82 2.52
N PHE A 164 2.80 -18.74 1.73
CA PHE A 164 3.26 -17.41 2.18
C PHE A 164 2.58 -16.93 3.47
N MET A 165 1.26 -17.17 3.62
CA MET A 165 0.53 -16.80 4.84
C MET A 165 0.94 -17.65 6.05
N HIS A 166 1.14 -18.95 5.86
CA HIS A 166 1.61 -19.84 6.92
C HIS A 166 3.04 -19.48 7.33
N ASP A 167 3.92 -19.30 6.35
CA ASP A 167 5.35 -19.04 6.55
C ASP A 167 5.58 -17.72 7.31
N ILE A 168 4.91 -16.63 6.89
CA ILE A 168 5.06 -15.32 7.54
C ILE A 168 4.47 -15.28 8.96
N LEU A 169 3.38 -16.03 9.22
CA LEU A 169 2.78 -16.11 10.56
C LEU A 169 3.58 -17.02 11.50
N GLY A 170 4.18 -18.10 10.97
CA GLY A 170 5.19 -18.87 11.68
C GLY A 170 6.33 -17.96 12.16
N ASN A 171 6.91 -17.17 11.24
CA ASN A 171 7.96 -16.21 11.54
C ASN A 171 7.54 -15.11 12.54
N PHE A 172 6.26 -14.72 12.60
CA PHE A 172 5.76 -13.80 13.63
C PHE A 172 5.76 -14.48 15.01
N SER A 173 5.23 -15.69 15.11
CA SER A 173 5.16 -16.43 16.38
C SER A 173 6.54 -16.86 16.92
N SER A 174 7.52 -17.07 16.05
CA SER A 174 8.90 -17.48 16.42
C SER A 174 9.86 -16.32 16.71
N ALA A 175 9.42 -15.05 16.59
CA ALA A 175 10.30 -13.91 16.79
C ALA A 175 10.52 -13.52 18.26
N ILE A 176 9.49 -13.63 19.09
CA ILE A 176 9.51 -13.11 20.48
C ILE A 176 8.94 -14.11 21.49
N LEU A 177 9.35 -13.91 22.75
CA LEU A 177 8.63 -14.34 23.94
C LEU A 177 7.66 -13.19 24.31
N PRO A 178 6.34 -13.33 24.08
CA PRO A 178 5.40 -12.28 24.46
C PRO A 178 5.36 -12.07 25.97
N GLY A 179 5.09 -10.85 26.38
CA GLY A 179 4.98 -10.49 27.79
C GLY A 179 3.67 -10.95 28.42
N LYS A 180 3.48 -10.55 29.69
CA LYS A 180 2.34 -10.97 30.51
C LYS A 180 0.98 -10.66 29.88
N ASN A 181 0.85 -9.54 29.17
CA ASN A 181 -0.41 -9.09 28.59
C ASN A 181 -0.43 -9.25 27.06
N ILE A 182 -1.42 -9.96 26.54
CA ILE A 182 -1.68 -10.12 25.10
C ILE A 182 -3.13 -9.76 24.79
N CYS A 183 -3.45 -9.29 23.59
CA CYS A 183 -4.83 -8.95 23.21
C CYS A 183 -5.23 -9.50 21.85
N ILE A 184 -6.53 -9.78 21.70
CA ILE A 184 -7.14 -10.16 20.41
C ILE A 184 -8.18 -9.10 20.03
N ASP A 185 -8.07 -8.60 18.80
CA ASP A 185 -9.01 -7.66 18.21
C ASP A 185 -9.11 -7.87 16.69
N GLU A 186 -9.97 -7.10 16.02
CA GLU A 186 -10.22 -7.15 14.58
C GLU A 186 -9.61 -5.96 13.80
N THR A 187 -8.98 -6.29 12.67
CA THR A 187 -8.70 -5.32 11.61
C THR A 187 -9.56 -5.59 10.37
N LEU A 188 -9.74 -4.56 9.53
CA LEU A 188 -10.57 -4.60 8.34
C LEU A 188 -9.83 -3.99 7.14
N LEU A 189 -9.26 -4.86 6.30
CA LEU A 189 -8.53 -4.47 5.11
C LEU A 189 -9.48 -4.02 4.00
N ALA A 190 -9.62 -2.69 3.83
CA ALA A 190 -10.64 -2.08 2.98
C ALA A 190 -10.60 -2.54 1.51
N TYR A 191 -11.66 -3.21 1.04
CA TYR A 191 -11.75 -3.82 -0.28
C TYR A 191 -13.19 -3.77 -0.81
N LYS A 192 -13.37 -3.15 -1.99
CA LYS A 192 -14.69 -2.93 -2.62
C LYS A 192 -15.01 -3.89 -3.78
N GLY A 193 -14.09 -4.75 -4.21
CA GLY A 193 -14.34 -5.69 -5.31
C GLY A 193 -15.35 -6.79 -4.94
N ARG A 194 -15.74 -7.61 -5.94
CA ARG A 194 -16.55 -8.82 -5.75
C ARG A 194 -15.70 -9.87 -5.00
N LEU A 195 -16.16 -10.31 -3.83
CA LEU A 195 -15.48 -11.29 -2.98
C LEU A 195 -16.46 -11.90 -1.96
N SER A 196 -16.58 -13.22 -1.91
CA SER A 196 -17.60 -13.96 -1.14
C SER A 196 -17.44 -13.92 0.39
N PHE A 197 -16.32 -13.40 0.89
CA PHE A 197 -16.05 -13.23 2.33
C PHE A 197 -15.81 -11.76 2.73
N ARG A 198 -16.09 -10.81 1.83
CA ARG A 198 -16.07 -9.37 2.14
C ARG A 198 -17.07 -9.06 3.25
N GLN A 199 -16.61 -8.41 4.31
CA GLN A 199 -17.43 -7.99 5.44
C GLN A 199 -17.83 -6.51 5.35
N TYR A 200 -18.99 -6.20 5.91
CA TYR A 200 -19.42 -4.84 6.21
C TYR A 200 -19.27 -4.58 7.71
N ASN A 201 -18.61 -3.48 8.09
CA ASN A 201 -18.54 -3.00 9.47
C ASN A 201 -18.74 -1.48 9.46
N PRO A 202 -19.91 -0.96 9.88
CA PRO A 202 -20.20 0.47 9.83
C PRO A 202 -19.31 1.31 10.76
N LYS A 203 -18.73 0.71 11.82
CA LYS A 203 -17.89 1.42 12.80
C LYS A 203 -16.48 1.73 12.30
N LYS A 204 -15.94 0.95 11.34
CA LYS A 204 -14.58 1.19 10.80
C LYS A 204 -14.66 2.12 9.58
N ARG A 205 -13.75 3.10 9.47
CA ARG A 205 -13.73 4.13 8.39
C ARG A 205 -13.87 3.56 6.97
N GLY A 206 -13.22 2.42 6.71
CA GLY A 206 -13.39 1.67 5.47
C GLY A 206 -14.44 0.59 5.65
N ARG A 207 -15.73 0.94 5.53
CA ARG A 207 -16.85 0.06 5.94
C ARG A 207 -16.90 -1.31 5.25
N PHE A 208 -16.31 -1.48 4.08
CA PHE A 208 -16.24 -2.75 3.35
C PHE A 208 -14.80 -3.24 3.23
N GLY A 209 -14.54 -4.49 3.63
CA GLY A 209 -13.19 -5.07 3.56
C GLY A 209 -13.08 -6.54 3.88
N ILE A 210 -11.85 -7.03 3.99
CA ILE A 210 -11.52 -8.38 4.43
C ILE A 210 -11.26 -8.30 5.94
N LYS A 211 -12.10 -8.95 6.75
CA LYS A 211 -11.93 -8.99 8.22
C LYS A 211 -10.84 -9.99 8.58
N MET A 212 -9.98 -9.61 9.52
CA MET A 212 -8.97 -10.48 10.11
C MET A 212 -8.97 -10.27 11.62
N PHE A 213 -8.74 -11.35 12.37
CA PHE A 213 -8.50 -11.30 13.81
C PHE A 213 -7.00 -11.31 14.04
N VAL A 214 -6.52 -10.47 14.96
CA VAL A 214 -5.09 -10.25 15.19
C VAL A 214 -4.80 -10.50 16.66
N LEU A 215 -3.86 -11.41 16.94
CA LEU A 215 -3.25 -11.59 18.25
C LEU A 215 -2.01 -10.70 18.34
N CYS A 216 -1.90 -9.91 19.40
CA CYS A 216 -0.86 -8.92 19.58
C CYS A 216 -0.29 -8.95 21.01
N ASP A 217 1.02 -8.86 21.14
CA ASP A 217 1.67 -8.57 22.42
C ASP A 217 1.39 -7.12 22.83
N CYS A 218 0.95 -6.90 24.07
CA CYS A 218 0.53 -5.58 24.50
C CYS A 218 1.66 -4.67 24.99
N ALA A 219 2.85 -5.19 25.28
CA ALA A 219 3.98 -4.40 25.78
C ALA A 219 4.75 -3.79 24.60
N LEU A 220 5.27 -4.65 23.72
CA LEU A 220 5.99 -4.31 22.50
C LEU A 220 5.06 -3.83 21.36
N LYS A 221 3.74 -4.08 21.48
CA LYS A 221 2.73 -3.85 20.42
C LYS A 221 2.99 -4.73 19.17
N PHE A 222 3.63 -5.87 19.35
CA PHE A 222 4.08 -6.78 18.27
C PHE A 222 2.98 -7.74 17.82
N VAL A 223 2.77 -7.91 16.51
CA VAL A 223 1.76 -8.84 15.98
C VAL A 223 2.28 -10.27 16.03
N LEU A 224 1.64 -11.13 16.82
CA LEU A 224 2.01 -12.53 17.03
C LEU A 224 1.38 -13.47 16.00
N ASN A 225 0.10 -13.27 15.67
CA ASN A 225 -0.64 -14.13 14.75
C ASN A 225 -1.84 -13.39 14.11
N ILE A 226 -2.30 -13.85 12.94
CA ILE A 226 -3.45 -13.31 12.22
C ILE A 226 -4.33 -14.44 11.69
N LEU A 227 -5.60 -14.48 12.08
CA LEU A 227 -6.60 -15.42 11.54
C LEU A 227 -7.57 -14.69 10.60
N PRO A 228 -7.52 -14.92 9.26
CA PRO A 228 -8.46 -14.29 8.34
C PRO A 228 -9.86 -14.88 8.44
N TYR A 229 -10.88 -14.03 8.48
CA TYR A 229 -12.27 -14.48 8.51
C TYR A 229 -12.74 -14.94 7.13
N GLN A 230 -13.19 -16.20 7.04
CA GLN A 230 -13.71 -16.79 5.80
C GLN A 230 -15.23 -17.09 5.86
N GLY A 231 -15.93 -16.67 6.91
CA GLY A 231 -17.28 -17.15 7.21
C GLY A 231 -17.23 -18.60 7.72
N LYS A 232 -18.17 -19.43 7.28
CA LYS A 232 -18.26 -20.85 7.70
C LYS A 232 -16.96 -21.64 7.43
N SER A 233 -16.16 -21.30 6.42
CA SER A 233 -14.90 -22.00 6.11
C SER A 233 -13.68 -21.46 6.87
N THR A 234 -13.85 -20.66 7.93
CA THR A 234 -12.70 -20.17 8.72
C THR A 234 -11.97 -21.37 9.36
N PRO A 235 -10.62 -21.46 9.24
CA PRO A 235 -9.84 -22.55 9.81
C PRO A 235 -9.69 -22.35 11.33
N LEU A 236 -10.68 -22.82 12.08
CA LEU A 236 -10.63 -22.94 13.53
C LEU A 236 -9.89 -24.23 13.91
N ALA A 237 -9.12 -24.20 14.99
CA ALA A 237 -8.36 -25.37 15.46
C ALA A 237 -9.30 -26.54 15.83
N ASP A 238 -10.37 -26.24 16.56
CA ASP A 238 -11.54 -27.11 16.68
C ASP A 238 -12.82 -26.32 16.34
N ARG A 239 -13.68 -26.96 15.56
CA ARG A 239 -14.96 -26.41 15.10
C ARG A 239 -16.11 -26.76 16.06
N THR A 240 -15.95 -27.76 16.93
CA THR A 240 -16.97 -28.10 17.96
C THR A 240 -17.18 -26.96 18.94
N TRP A 241 -16.12 -26.22 19.28
CA TRP A 241 -16.14 -25.02 20.13
C TRP A 241 -17.17 -23.97 19.71
N VAL A 242 -17.53 -23.90 18.43
CA VAL A 242 -18.54 -22.95 17.92
C VAL A 242 -19.93 -23.22 18.53
N LYS A 243 -20.26 -24.47 18.87
CA LYS A 243 -21.54 -24.86 19.49
C LYS A 243 -21.68 -24.28 20.91
N ASP A 244 -20.56 -24.26 21.64
CA ASP A 244 -20.55 -24.03 23.09
C ASP A 244 -20.09 -22.63 23.49
N LEU A 245 -19.17 -22.05 22.72
CA LEU A 245 -18.53 -20.75 22.97
C LEU A 245 -18.94 -19.68 21.95
N GLY A 246 -19.66 -20.10 20.90
CA GLY A 246 -19.87 -19.30 19.71
C GLY A 246 -18.58 -19.13 18.89
N PHE A 247 -18.72 -18.53 17.71
CA PHE A 247 -17.61 -18.30 16.80
C PHE A 247 -16.51 -17.40 17.42
N GLY A 248 -16.89 -16.43 18.27
CA GLY A 248 -15.96 -15.53 18.96
C GLY A 248 -15.01 -16.26 19.92
N GLY A 249 -15.53 -17.13 20.79
CA GLY A 249 -14.69 -17.92 21.71
C GLY A 249 -13.84 -18.97 20.99
N ALA A 250 -14.39 -19.63 19.96
CA ALA A 250 -13.61 -20.55 19.13
C ALA A 250 -12.46 -19.84 18.38
N THR A 251 -12.65 -18.58 17.98
CA THR A 251 -11.61 -17.72 17.38
C THR A 251 -10.49 -17.42 18.39
N VAL A 252 -10.83 -17.12 19.65
CA VAL A 252 -9.86 -16.88 20.73
C VAL A 252 -9.01 -18.13 20.97
N LEU A 253 -9.63 -19.30 21.21
CA LEU A 253 -8.90 -20.54 21.45
C LEU A 253 -8.05 -20.99 20.24
N THR A 254 -8.47 -20.65 19.01
CA THR A 254 -7.67 -20.90 17.80
C THR A 254 -6.42 -20.00 17.74
N LEU A 255 -6.55 -18.71 18.08
CA LEU A 255 -5.41 -17.78 18.08
C LEU A 255 -4.43 -18.03 19.23
N LEU A 256 -4.93 -18.48 20.39
CA LEU A 256 -4.13 -18.79 21.58
C LEU A 256 -3.44 -20.17 21.54
N GLN A 257 -3.53 -20.92 20.45
CA GLN A 257 -2.75 -22.16 20.29
C GLN A 257 -1.24 -21.85 20.45
N GLY A 258 -0.58 -22.55 21.38
CA GLY A 258 0.81 -22.28 21.78
C GLY A 258 1.00 -21.17 22.82
N TYR A 259 -0.07 -20.47 23.25
CA TYR A 259 -0.06 -19.42 24.28
C TYR A 259 -0.91 -19.75 25.52
N LEU A 260 -1.63 -20.88 25.53
CA LEU A 260 -2.29 -21.41 26.74
C LEU A 260 -1.25 -22.01 27.72
N ASN A 261 -1.63 -22.18 28.99
CA ASN A 261 -0.82 -22.71 30.09
C ASN A 261 0.48 -21.95 30.37
N LYS A 262 0.46 -20.62 30.23
CA LYS A 262 1.64 -19.74 30.36
C LYS A 262 1.40 -18.49 31.22
N ALA A 263 0.37 -18.50 32.07
CA ALA A 263 -0.02 -17.38 32.93
C ALA A 263 -0.25 -16.03 32.21
N HIS A 264 -0.42 -16.04 30.88
CA HIS A 264 -0.75 -14.83 30.11
C HIS A 264 -2.12 -14.27 30.55
N ARG A 265 -2.22 -12.94 30.50
CA ARG A 265 -3.44 -12.15 30.70
C ARG A 265 -3.94 -11.69 29.34
N VAL A 266 -5.02 -12.30 28.87
CA VAL A 266 -5.62 -12.04 27.57
C VAL A 266 -6.67 -10.94 27.68
N VAL A 267 -6.53 -9.89 26.88
CA VAL A 267 -7.48 -8.78 26.83
C VAL A 267 -8.35 -8.85 25.58
N LEU A 268 -9.68 -8.81 25.78
CA LEU A 268 -10.69 -9.11 24.76
C LEU A 268 -11.85 -8.09 24.75
N ASP A 269 -12.37 -7.78 23.56
CA ASP A 269 -13.65 -7.03 23.42
C ASP A 269 -14.87 -7.96 23.47
N ASN A 270 -16.04 -7.37 23.73
CA ASN A 270 -17.34 -8.00 23.97
C ASN A 270 -17.83 -8.97 22.87
N TRP A 271 -17.27 -8.91 21.66
CA TRP A 271 -17.59 -9.86 20.59
C TRP A 271 -16.94 -11.24 20.82
N PHE A 272 -15.82 -11.30 21.52
CA PHE A 272 -15.06 -12.53 21.79
C PHE A 272 -15.44 -13.19 23.12
N LEU A 273 -15.61 -12.39 24.18
CA LEU A 273 -15.69 -12.88 25.57
C LEU A 273 -17.08 -13.35 26.01
N GLY A 274 -17.10 -14.35 26.89
CA GLY A 274 -18.25 -14.80 27.68
C GLY A 274 -17.84 -15.76 28.80
N PRO A 275 -18.71 -16.03 29.80
CA PRO A 275 -18.35 -16.76 31.02
C PRO A 275 -17.73 -18.15 30.82
N LYS A 276 -18.32 -19.00 29.95
CA LYS A 276 -17.78 -20.35 29.69
C LYS A 276 -16.36 -20.32 29.10
N LEU A 277 -16.04 -19.34 28.25
CA LEU A 277 -14.69 -19.17 27.71
C LEU A 277 -13.70 -18.77 28.82
N ALA A 278 -14.09 -17.86 29.71
CA ALA A 278 -13.24 -17.40 30.80
C ALA A 278 -12.85 -18.53 31.76
N LYS A 279 -13.81 -19.40 32.12
CA LYS A 279 -13.55 -20.58 32.97
C LYS A 279 -12.63 -21.61 32.29
N ILE A 280 -12.84 -21.88 31.00
CA ILE A 280 -11.93 -22.74 30.22
C ILE A 280 -10.51 -22.16 30.21
N MET A 281 -10.35 -20.86 29.95
CA MET A 281 -9.03 -20.23 29.95
C MET A 281 -8.37 -20.25 31.33
N LEU A 282 -9.14 -20.04 32.41
CA LEU A 282 -8.65 -20.13 33.79
C LEU A 282 -8.12 -21.55 34.12
N ALA A 283 -8.85 -22.59 33.72
CA ALA A 283 -8.40 -23.98 33.86
C ALA A 283 -7.11 -24.27 33.07
N GLU A 284 -6.96 -23.65 31.90
CA GLU A 284 -5.74 -23.65 31.06
C GLU A 284 -4.69 -22.60 31.54
N LYS A 285 -4.68 -22.25 32.84
CA LYS A 285 -3.77 -21.29 33.50
C LYS A 285 -3.56 -20.00 32.69
N THR A 286 -4.64 -19.48 32.10
CA THR A 286 -4.64 -18.34 31.18
C THR A 286 -5.73 -17.37 31.62
N TYR A 287 -5.32 -16.21 32.11
CA TYR A 287 -6.22 -15.25 32.73
C TYR A 287 -6.86 -14.34 31.68
N VAL A 288 -8.07 -13.85 31.93
CA VAL A 288 -8.78 -12.99 30.98
C VAL A 288 -9.32 -11.73 31.64
N LEU A 289 -9.33 -10.63 30.88
CA LEU A 289 -9.99 -9.37 31.21
C LEU A 289 -10.63 -8.81 29.94
N GLY A 290 -11.91 -8.44 29.98
CA GLY A 290 -12.53 -7.85 28.80
C GLY A 290 -13.88 -7.23 29.08
N THR A 291 -14.40 -6.53 28.07
CA THR A 291 -15.81 -6.18 28.04
C THR A 291 -16.63 -7.42 27.68
N VAL A 292 -17.86 -7.53 28.18
CA VAL A 292 -18.76 -8.65 27.90
C VAL A 292 -20.16 -8.14 27.57
N GLN A 293 -20.90 -8.83 26.70
CA GLN A 293 -22.28 -8.46 26.42
C GLN A 293 -23.20 -9.04 27.52
N ARG A 294 -24.04 -8.19 28.12
CA ARG A 294 -24.99 -8.58 29.19
C ARG A 294 -25.91 -9.76 28.82
N ARG A 295 -26.17 -9.97 27.53
CA ARG A 295 -27.02 -11.07 26.99
C ARG A 295 -26.26 -12.37 26.68
N ARG A 296 -24.97 -12.51 27.04
CA ARG A 296 -24.25 -13.79 26.85
C ARG A 296 -24.83 -14.88 27.75
N LYS A 297 -24.85 -16.12 27.25
CA LYS A 297 -25.22 -17.31 28.05
C LYS A 297 -24.28 -17.44 29.25
N GLY A 298 -24.85 -17.69 30.43
CA GLY A 298 -24.12 -17.81 31.71
C GLY A 298 -23.78 -16.48 32.38
N MET A 299 -24.31 -15.34 31.90
CA MET A 299 -24.24 -14.07 32.63
C MET A 299 -25.33 -14.02 33.71
N PRO A 300 -25.09 -13.40 34.88
CA PRO A 300 -26.09 -13.20 35.91
C PRO A 300 -27.22 -12.25 35.46
N LYS A 301 -28.40 -12.41 36.07
CA LYS A 301 -29.62 -11.65 35.74
C LYS A 301 -29.59 -10.22 36.28
N MET A 302 -28.83 -9.35 35.63
CA MET A 302 -28.78 -7.90 35.93
C MET A 302 -30.10 -7.19 35.58
N ARG A 303 -30.80 -6.64 36.58
CA ARG A 303 -32.09 -5.91 36.43
C ARG A 303 -31.89 -4.38 36.44
N GLY A 304 -32.93 -3.63 36.07
CA GLY A 304 -32.95 -2.16 36.16
C GLY A 304 -31.95 -1.40 35.28
N LYS A 305 -31.83 -0.09 35.51
CA LYS A 305 -30.76 0.79 34.99
C LYS A 305 -29.83 1.17 36.14
N LEU A 306 -28.54 1.13 35.92
CA LEU A 306 -27.54 1.46 36.95
C LEU A 306 -27.26 2.96 36.97
N ALA A 307 -27.41 3.58 38.15
CA ALA A 307 -27.15 5.00 38.34
C ALA A 307 -25.70 5.38 38.00
N LYS A 308 -25.51 6.57 37.43
CA LYS A 308 -24.19 7.02 36.97
C LYS A 308 -23.17 7.08 38.12
N GLY A 309 -21.99 6.52 37.87
CA GLY A 309 -20.89 6.38 38.84
C GLY A 309 -20.98 5.10 39.69
N ARG A 310 -22.14 4.43 39.76
CA ARG A 310 -22.29 3.18 40.51
C ARG A 310 -21.71 1.98 39.75
N VAL A 311 -21.38 0.96 40.54
CA VAL A 311 -20.95 -0.37 40.10
C VAL A 311 -21.79 -1.41 40.87
N GLU A 312 -22.19 -2.48 40.18
CA GLU A 312 -22.70 -3.72 40.76
C GLU A 312 -21.67 -4.82 40.44
N THR A 313 -21.32 -5.65 41.41
CA THR A 313 -20.41 -6.79 41.18
C THR A 313 -21.15 -8.12 41.30
N TYR A 314 -20.75 -9.09 40.49
CA TYR A 314 -21.27 -10.45 40.49
C TYR A 314 -20.09 -11.39 40.34
N CYS A 315 -19.83 -12.26 41.32
CA CYS A 315 -18.71 -13.20 41.27
C CYS A 315 -19.13 -14.62 41.64
N ASP A 316 -18.40 -15.58 41.11
CA ASP A 316 -18.29 -16.92 41.70
C ASP A 316 -16.86 -17.08 42.24
N ASP A 317 -16.38 -18.31 42.43
CA ASP A 317 -14.99 -18.56 42.89
C ASP A 317 -13.96 -18.43 41.76
N GLU A 318 -14.38 -18.38 40.49
CA GLU A 318 -13.52 -18.41 39.30
C GLU A 318 -13.47 -17.05 38.57
N ILE A 319 -14.60 -16.34 38.48
CA ILE A 319 -14.75 -15.15 37.66
C ILE A 319 -15.46 -14.00 38.41
N LEU A 320 -15.04 -12.78 38.11
CA LEU A 320 -15.71 -11.54 38.53
C LEU A 320 -16.28 -10.80 37.31
N ILE A 321 -17.55 -10.45 37.41
CA ILE A 321 -18.30 -9.62 36.48
C ILE A 321 -18.63 -8.30 37.18
N GLU A 322 -18.33 -7.19 36.53
CA GLU A 322 -18.62 -5.85 37.06
C GLU A 322 -19.47 -5.09 36.06
N ARG A 323 -20.65 -4.64 36.49
CA ARG A 323 -21.52 -3.75 35.73
C ARG A 323 -21.30 -2.34 36.25
N TRP A 324 -20.81 -1.44 35.40
CA TRP A 324 -20.49 -0.05 35.78
C TRP A 324 -21.15 0.95 34.81
N SER A 325 -21.58 2.09 35.33
CA SER A 325 -22.33 3.11 34.56
C SER A 325 -21.62 4.46 34.55
N ASP A 326 -21.26 4.99 33.37
CA ASP A 326 -20.78 6.38 33.21
C ASP A 326 -21.63 7.17 32.21
N ARG A 327 -21.18 7.32 30.95
CA ARG A 327 -22.02 7.83 29.85
C ARG A 327 -22.91 6.74 29.26
N ARG A 328 -22.52 5.48 29.45
CA ARG A 328 -23.21 4.24 29.06
C ARG A 328 -22.87 3.18 30.10
N GLU A 329 -23.72 2.17 30.24
CA GLU A 329 -23.39 0.97 31.00
C GLU A 329 -22.32 0.15 30.25
N VAL A 330 -21.34 -0.35 30.99
CA VAL A 330 -20.30 -1.28 30.53
C VAL A 330 -20.31 -2.48 31.47
N CYS A 331 -20.27 -3.69 30.93
CA CYS A 331 -20.04 -4.91 31.71
C CYS A 331 -18.62 -5.38 31.44
N MET A 332 -17.82 -5.52 32.49
CA MET A 332 -16.51 -6.17 32.48
C MET A 332 -16.64 -7.61 32.96
N LEU A 333 -15.76 -8.48 32.48
CA LEU A 333 -15.54 -9.83 33.00
C LEU A 333 -14.04 -10.03 33.15
N ASN A 334 -13.59 -10.51 34.31
CA ASN A 334 -12.20 -10.83 34.56
C ASN A 334 -12.02 -12.06 35.48
N THR A 335 -10.81 -12.61 35.52
CA THR A 335 -10.46 -13.79 36.34
C THR A 335 -9.22 -13.61 37.23
N PHE A 336 -8.72 -12.37 37.40
CA PHE A 336 -7.41 -12.13 38.05
C PHE A 336 -7.25 -10.79 38.77
N VAL A 337 -8.29 -9.96 38.82
CA VAL A 337 -8.29 -8.63 39.43
C VAL A 337 -9.43 -8.57 40.45
N PRO A 338 -9.14 -8.45 41.76
CA PRO A 338 -10.15 -8.13 42.77
C PRO A 338 -10.86 -6.82 42.45
N HIS A 339 -12.14 -6.72 42.80
CA HIS A 339 -12.88 -5.47 42.65
C HIS A 339 -12.20 -4.33 43.44
N SER A 340 -12.00 -3.19 42.79
CA SER A 340 -11.60 -1.95 43.46
C SER A 340 -11.97 -0.75 42.59
N MET A 341 -12.40 0.35 43.23
CA MET A 341 -12.60 1.63 42.58
C MET A 341 -11.32 2.47 42.68
N ARG A 342 -11.00 3.22 41.62
CA ARG A 342 -9.82 4.09 41.55
C ARG A 342 -10.17 5.40 40.86
N ILE A 343 -9.58 6.49 41.33
CA ILE A 343 -9.72 7.81 40.70
C ILE A 343 -8.98 7.81 39.36
N ALA A 344 -9.71 8.09 38.28
CA ALA A 344 -9.14 8.32 36.96
C ALA A 344 -8.83 9.81 36.81
N GLU A 345 -7.57 10.19 37.06
CA GLU A 345 -7.11 11.57 36.89
C GLU A 345 -7.22 12.05 35.44
N SER A 346 -7.45 13.35 35.28
CA SER A 346 -7.57 14.01 33.98
C SER A 346 -7.00 15.42 34.06
N SER A 347 -6.30 15.85 32.99
CA SER A 347 -5.82 17.23 32.84
C SER A 347 -6.92 18.29 32.90
N ASN A 348 -8.18 17.91 32.68
CA ASN A 348 -9.34 18.72 33.02
C ASN A 348 -10.01 18.15 34.28
N PRO A 349 -9.96 18.82 35.44
CA PRO A 349 -10.53 18.31 36.70
C PRO A 349 -12.02 17.94 36.61
N ARG A 350 -12.80 18.55 35.71
CA ARG A 350 -14.23 18.22 35.51
C ARG A 350 -14.45 16.81 34.91
N ASN A 351 -13.39 16.19 34.39
CA ASN A 351 -13.41 14.83 33.85
C ASN A 351 -12.84 13.78 34.81
N THR A 352 -12.27 14.18 35.95
CA THR A 352 -11.82 13.26 37.00
C THR A 352 -13.03 12.50 37.56
N ARG A 353 -12.97 11.17 37.55
CA ARG A 353 -14.06 10.27 38.00
C ARG A 353 -13.48 8.99 38.56
N GLU A 354 -14.13 8.42 39.57
CA GLU A 354 -13.86 7.05 39.98
C GLU A 354 -14.34 6.05 38.92
N LYS A 355 -13.54 5.00 38.72
CA LYS A 355 -13.81 3.90 37.80
C LYS A 355 -13.31 2.58 38.40
N PRO A 356 -13.89 1.43 38.03
CA PRO A 356 -13.34 0.13 38.40
C PRO A 356 -11.90 -0.02 37.89
N ALA A 357 -11.02 -0.63 38.68
CA ALA A 357 -9.63 -0.87 38.32
C ALA A 357 -9.50 -1.73 37.04
N THR A 358 -10.43 -2.64 36.81
CA THR A 358 -10.56 -3.45 35.59
C THR A 358 -10.83 -2.61 34.34
N VAL A 359 -11.67 -1.58 34.45
CA VAL A 359 -11.93 -0.62 33.35
C VAL A 359 -10.67 0.19 33.06
N LEU A 360 -9.91 0.60 34.07
CA LEU A 360 -8.64 1.31 33.87
C LEU A 360 -7.59 0.40 33.21
N LEU A 361 -7.43 -0.83 33.69
CA LEU A 361 -6.48 -1.81 33.17
C LEU A 361 -6.83 -2.25 31.74
N TYR A 362 -8.13 -2.42 31.44
CA TYR A 362 -8.59 -2.70 30.08
C TYR A 362 -8.21 -1.56 29.14
N ASN A 363 -8.46 -0.30 29.52
CA ASN A 363 -8.15 0.86 28.68
C ASN A 363 -6.65 1.14 28.50
N SER A 364 -5.78 0.69 29.42
CA SER A 364 -4.32 0.85 29.27
C SER A 364 -3.68 -0.23 28.39
N ILE A 365 -4.25 -1.45 28.38
CA ILE A 365 -3.75 -2.59 27.59
C ILE A 365 -4.34 -2.59 26.18
N MET A 366 -5.66 -2.39 26.06
CA MET A 366 -6.41 -2.54 24.81
C MET A 366 -6.02 -1.49 23.77
N GLY A 367 -6.20 -1.84 22.49
CA GLY A 367 -5.86 -0.97 21.36
C GLY A 367 -4.43 -1.14 20.83
N ALA A 368 -3.71 -2.20 21.21
CA ALA A 368 -2.44 -2.55 20.57
C ALA A 368 -2.62 -2.79 19.06
N VAL A 369 -3.63 -3.57 18.65
CA VAL A 369 -4.00 -3.80 17.25
C VAL A 369 -4.35 -2.48 16.53
N ASP A 370 -5.14 -1.62 17.17
CA ASP A 370 -5.46 -0.28 16.66
C ASP A 370 -4.20 0.61 16.48
N ASN A 371 -3.15 0.41 17.27
CA ASN A 371 -1.88 1.14 17.12
C ASN A 371 -1.06 0.63 15.92
N VAL A 372 -1.04 -0.69 15.68
CA VAL A 372 -0.47 -1.26 14.43
C VAL A 372 -1.18 -0.66 13.21
N ASP A 373 -2.51 -0.66 13.23
CA ASP A 373 -3.37 -0.06 12.20
C ASP A 373 -3.05 1.45 12.02
N LYS A 374 -2.89 2.22 13.09
CA LYS A 374 -2.53 3.66 13.06
C LYS A 374 -1.14 3.92 12.48
N SER A 375 -0.14 3.10 12.79
CA SER A 375 1.23 3.26 12.31
C SER A 375 1.37 2.92 10.83
N ILE A 376 0.74 1.83 10.38
CA ILE A 376 0.86 1.32 9.01
C ILE A 376 0.01 2.16 8.02
N LYS A 377 -1.24 2.47 8.36
CA LYS A 377 -2.25 3.05 7.44
C LYS A 377 -1.84 4.36 6.71
N PRO A 378 -1.13 5.32 7.32
CA PRO A 378 -0.63 6.50 6.61
C PRO A 378 0.35 6.16 5.49
N TYR A 379 1.04 5.02 5.59
CA TYR A 379 2.19 4.64 4.75
C TYR A 379 2.01 3.30 4.00
N GLN A 380 0.83 2.69 4.06
CA GLN A 380 0.52 1.39 3.42
C GLN A 380 1.03 1.29 1.98
N SER A 381 1.80 0.24 1.70
CA SER A 381 2.22 -0.13 0.33
C SER A 381 1.02 -0.58 -0.52
N VAL A 382 -0.05 -1.02 0.15
CA VAL A 382 -1.30 -1.51 -0.40
C VAL A 382 -2.01 -0.49 -1.33
N ARG A 383 -2.05 -0.78 -2.63
CA ARG A 383 -2.79 0.03 -3.64
C ARG A 383 -4.18 -0.52 -4.00
N LYS A 384 -4.91 0.21 -4.84
CA LYS A 384 -6.15 -0.24 -5.49
C LYS A 384 -5.82 -1.42 -6.41
N SER A 385 -6.40 -2.58 -6.12
CA SER A 385 -6.25 -3.82 -6.91
C SER A 385 -7.60 -4.52 -7.04
N TYR A 386 -7.89 -5.07 -8.22
CA TYR A 386 -9.03 -5.98 -8.44
C TYR A 386 -8.77 -7.40 -7.91
N LYS A 387 -7.50 -7.79 -7.73
CA LYS A 387 -7.12 -9.09 -7.18
C LYS A 387 -6.90 -8.94 -5.68
N TRP A 388 -7.81 -9.52 -4.89
CA TRP A 388 -7.85 -9.36 -3.43
C TRP A 388 -6.61 -9.93 -2.73
N TYR A 389 -6.06 -11.06 -3.19
CA TYR A 389 -4.95 -11.75 -2.53
C TYR A 389 -3.66 -10.90 -2.52
N LYS A 390 -3.37 -10.17 -3.61
CA LYS A 390 -2.25 -9.22 -3.66
C LYS A 390 -2.39 -8.15 -2.57
N LYS A 391 -3.62 -7.70 -2.32
CA LYS A 391 -3.92 -6.71 -1.28
C LYS A 391 -3.62 -7.26 0.12
N VAL A 392 -3.94 -8.54 0.37
CA VAL A 392 -3.65 -9.22 1.64
C VAL A 392 -2.15 -9.42 1.83
N VAL A 393 -1.43 -9.88 0.80
CA VAL A 393 0.04 -10.03 0.89
C VAL A 393 0.74 -8.71 1.18
N PHE A 394 0.43 -7.62 0.46
CA PHE A 394 1.05 -6.33 0.76
C PHE A 394 0.73 -5.85 2.19
N ASN A 395 -0.46 -6.13 2.72
CA ASN A 395 -0.78 -5.83 4.11
C ASN A 395 0.04 -6.68 5.10
N MET A 396 0.26 -7.97 4.81
CA MET A 396 1.11 -8.85 5.62
C MET A 396 2.58 -8.42 5.58
N ILE A 397 3.07 -7.94 4.43
CA ILE A 397 4.41 -7.34 4.28
C ILE A 397 4.53 -6.02 5.06
N ASP A 398 3.51 -5.16 5.03
CA ASP A 398 3.46 -3.95 5.87
C ASP A 398 3.50 -4.32 7.37
N VAL A 399 2.79 -5.36 7.80
CA VAL A 399 2.84 -5.87 9.20
C VAL A 399 4.21 -6.47 9.54
N ALA A 400 4.84 -7.23 8.64
CA ALA A 400 6.20 -7.73 8.85
C ALA A 400 7.22 -6.59 8.96
N THR A 401 7.04 -5.52 8.17
CA THR A 401 7.85 -4.30 8.25
C THR A 401 7.64 -3.58 9.58
N TYR A 402 6.42 -3.56 10.09
CA TYR A 402 6.11 -3.03 11.42
C TYR A 402 6.75 -3.87 12.53
N ASN A 403 6.58 -5.19 12.50
CA ASN A 403 7.21 -6.12 13.46
C ASN A 403 8.74 -5.98 13.44
N SER A 404 9.36 -5.83 12.27
CA SER A 404 10.79 -5.55 12.12
C SER A 404 11.21 -4.25 12.79
N MET A 405 10.40 -3.19 12.69
CA MET A 405 10.63 -1.91 13.37
C MET A 405 10.55 -2.06 14.89
N ILE A 406 9.61 -2.86 15.40
CA ILE A 406 9.48 -3.13 16.84
C ILE A 406 10.72 -3.85 17.37
N LEU A 407 11.20 -4.90 16.69
CA LEU A 407 12.45 -5.58 17.04
C LEU A 407 13.66 -4.63 16.99
N TYR A 408 13.76 -3.82 15.93
CA TYR A 408 14.83 -2.83 15.79
C TYR A 408 14.85 -1.84 16.95
N ASN A 409 13.70 -1.25 17.29
CA ASN A 409 13.58 -0.27 18.36
C ASN A 409 13.80 -0.89 19.75
N HIS A 410 13.43 -2.15 19.96
CA HIS A 410 13.72 -2.88 21.20
C HIS A 410 15.23 -3.12 21.37
N LEU A 411 15.92 -3.58 20.32
CA LEU A 411 17.38 -3.78 20.29
C LEU A 411 18.22 -2.49 20.35
N HIS A 412 17.57 -1.33 20.20
CA HIS A 412 18.15 0.01 20.26
C HIS A 412 17.39 0.89 21.26
N ALA A 413 16.93 0.32 22.39
CA ALA A 413 16.15 1.03 23.40
C ALA A 413 16.92 2.18 24.09
N ASP A 414 18.25 2.18 23.99
CA ASP A 414 19.13 3.29 24.41
C ASP A 414 19.11 4.48 23.43
N GLN A 415 18.46 4.34 22.27
CA GLN A 415 18.35 5.35 21.23
C GLN A 415 16.91 5.84 21.08
N ARG A 416 16.73 6.99 20.43
CA ARG A 416 15.41 7.48 20.07
C ARG A 416 14.73 6.50 19.10
N ALA A 417 13.61 5.91 19.52
CA ALA A 417 12.82 4.99 18.72
C ALA A 417 12.51 5.57 17.31
N VAL A 418 12.77 4.74 16.29
CA VAL A 418 12.60 5.09 14.88
C VAL A 418 11.12 5.02 14.49
N PRO A 419 10.50 6.08 13.93
CA PRO A 419 9.14 6.04 13.42
C PRO A 419 9.00 5.14 12.17
N TYR A 420 7.82 4.56 11.96
CA TYR A 420 7.56 3.63 10.84
C TYR A 420 7.96 4.18 9.47
N LYS A 421 7.65 5.45 9.19
CA LYS A 421 8.06 6.14 7.96
C LYS A 421 9.57 6.06 7.72
N ASP A 422 10.36 6.34 8.76
CA ASP A 422 11.81 6.48 8.67
C ASP A 422 12.47 5.10 8.67
N PHE A 423 11.86 4.10 9.33
CA PHE A 423 12.25 2.71 9.23
C PHE A 423 12.03 2.13 7.82
N VAL A 424 10.89 2.44 7.18
CA VAL A 424 10.64 2.09 5.77
C VAL A 424 11.67 2.78 4.86
N MET A 425 12.05 4.03 5.12
CA MET A 425 13.12 4.71 4.38
C MET A 425 14.49 4.05 4.54
N LYS A 426 14.83 3.52 5.73
CA LYS A 426 16.06 2.72 5.94
C LYS A 426 16.05 1.45 5.08
N ILE A 427 14.97 0.65 5.17
CA ILE A 427 14.79 -0.57 4.36
C ILE A 427 14.92 -0.28 2.86
N VAL A 428 14.29 0.79 2.36
CA VAL A 428 14.37 1.15 0.95
C VAL A 428 15.80 1.45 0.50
N ARG A 429 16.60 2.17 1.32
CA ARG A 429 18.01 2.46 1.02
C ARG A 429 18.84 1.18 0.99
N GLU A 430 18.72 0.34 2.01
CA GLU A 430 19.43 -0.95 2.09
C GLU A 430 19.06 -1.88 0.92
N ILE A 431 17.82 -1.85 0.42
CA ILE A 431 17.43 -2.57 -0.79
C ILE A 431 18.16 -2.01 -2.03
N GLN A 432 18.30 -0.69 -2.16
CA GLN A 432 19.02 -0.09 -3.29
C GLN A 432 20.52 -0.40 -3.28
N GLU A 433 21.11 -0.49 -2.07
CA GLU A 433 22.53 -0.82 -1.86
C GLU A 433 22.80 -2.31 -2.11
N LYS A 434 21.97 -3.20 -1.55
CA LYS A 434 22.11 -4.67 -1.66
C LYS A 434 21.69 -5.21 -3.03
N TYR A 435 20.66 -4.61 -3.64
CA TYR A 435 20.10 -5.02 -4.92
C TYR A 435 20.17 -3.86 -5.93
N PRO A 436 21.39 -3.41 -6.29
CA PRO A 436 21.55 -2.32 -7.24
C PRO A 436 20.91 -2.68 -8.57
N THR A 437 20.32 -1.70 -9.24
CA THR A 437 19.83 -1.94 -10.60
C THR A 437 21.00 -2.29 -11.49
N LEU A 438 20.91 -3.44 -12.16
CA LEU A 438 21.73 -3.80 -13.32
C LEU A 438 21.41 -2.87 -14.51
N LYS A 439 21.71 -1.59 -14.35
CA LYS A 439 21.98 -0.72 -15.48
C LYS A 439 23.28 -1.23 -16.11
N LYS A 440 23.13 -2.11 -17.12
CA LYS A 440 23.90 -1.88 -18.35
C LYS A 440 23.76 -0.38 -18.62
N PRO A 441 24.85 0.38 -18.81
CA PRO A 441 24.74 1.80 -18.95
C PRO A 441 23.76 2.10 -20.08
N ILE A 442 22.61 2.69 -19.72
CA ILE A 442 22.02 3.70 -20.59
C ILE A 442 23.20 4.63 -20.83
N ARG A 443 23.71 4.65 -22.07
CA ARG A 443 24.89 5.45 -22.45
C ARG A 443 24.73 6.80 -21.77
N ARG A 444 25.71 7.19 -20.96
CA ARG A 444 25.63 8.41 -20.14
C ARG A 444 24.99 9.51 -21.00
N PRO A 445 23.98 10.26 -20.52
CA PRO A 445 23.79 11.61 -21.04
C PRO A 445 25.19 12.24 -21.02
N PRO A 446 25.70 12.80 -22.13
CA PRO A 446 27.09 13.25 -22.19
C PRO A 446 27.40 14.07 -20.95
N THR A 447 28.39 13.63 -20.18
CA THR A 447 28.83 14.36 -19.00
C THR A 447 29.44 15.64 -19.54
N VAL A 448 28.65 16.71 -19.57
CA VAL A 448 29.11 18.02 -20.03
C VAL A 448 30.28 18.39 -19.13
N PRO A 449 31.50 18.56 -19.65
CA PRO A 449 32.60 19.05 -18.84
C PRO A 449 32.19 20.41 -18.30
N ARG A 450 32.31 20.62 -16.99
CA ARG A 450 32.26 21.96 -16.43
C ARG A 450 33.59 22.64 -16.75
N THR A 451 33.72 23.14 -17.97
CA THR A 451 34.79 24.05 -18.37
C THR A 451 34.32 25.48 -18.12
N GLU A 452 35.13 26.23 -17.39
CA GLU A 452 34.82 27.58 -16.93
C GLU A 452 35.29 28.60 -17.97
N ASN A 453 34.35 29.34 -18.57
CA ASN A 453 34.56 30.55 -19.39
C ASN A 453 35.42 30.42 -20.69
N PRO A 454 35.46 31.45 -21.58
CA PRO A 454 34.49 32.54 -21.78
C PRO A 454 34.01 32.73 -23.24
N ALA A 455 32.94 33.50 -23.41
CA ALA A 455 32.63 34.40 -24.54
C ALA A 455 32.34 33.89 -25.99
N PHE A 456 31.25 34.47 -26.54
CA PHE A 456 30.96 34.75 -27.97
C PHE A 456 30.46 33.62 -28.91
N PRO A 457 29.71 33.97 -30.00
CA PRO A 457 28.35 33.43 -30.12
C PRO A 457 28.02 32.74 -31.46
N VAL A 458 26.94 31.97 -31.47
CA VAL A 458 25.80 32.06 -32.41
C VAL A 458 24.82 30.94 -32.04
N ARG A 459 23.60 31.32 -31.66
CA ARG A 459 22.61 30.37 -31.12
C ARG A 459 21.89 29.65 -32.26
N LEU A 460 22.40 28.48 -32.68
CA LEU A 460 21.69 27.60 -33.62
C LEU A 460 20.28 27.29 -33.08
N LYS A 461 19.26 27.93 -33.66
CA LYS A 461 17.85 27.70 -33.29
C LYS A 461 17.44 26.26 -33.66
N PRO A 462 16.38 25.68 -33.03
CA PRO A 462 15.98 24.26 -33.19
C PRO A 462 15.52 23.78 -34.59
N CYS A 463 15.75 24.57 -35.64
CA CYS A 463 15.26 24.36 -37.00
C CYS A 463 16.38 23.98 -38.01
N HIS A 464 17.65 24.04 -37.60
CA HIS A 464 18.80 23.85 -38.49
C HIS A 464 19.18 22.37 -38.64
N HIS A 465 18.61 21.69 -39.63
CA HIS A 465 18.93 20.30 -39.91
C HIS A 465 20.23 20.19 -40.74
N ILE A 466 21.29 19.66 -40.15
CA ILE A 466 22.60 19.44 -40.80
C ILE A 466 22.64 18.04 -41.40
N ALA A 467 23.17 17.89 -42.64
CA ALA A 467 23.40 16.60 -43.28
C ALA A 467 24.85 16.15 -43.07
N VAL A 468 25.06 15.01 -42.40
CA VAL A 468 26.39 14.45 -42.12
C VAL A 468 26.58 13.11 -42.83
N LYS A 469 27.79 12.89 -43.37
CA LYS A 469 28.16 11.63 -44.03
C LYS A 469 28.46 10.59 -42.96
N HIS A 470 27.68 9.51 -42.94
CA HIS A 470 27.86 8.41 -42.00
C HIS A 470 28.94 7.46 -42.51
N LEU A 471 30.02 7.32 -41.75
CA LEU A 471 31.09 6.37 -42.00
C LEU A 471 30.85 5.08 -41.19
N ASP A 472 31.43 3.97 -41.62
CA ASP A 472 31.52 2.74 -40.82
C ASP A 472 32.76 2.77 -39.90
N LYS A 473 33.04 1.63 -39.23
CA LYS A 473 34.18 1.50 -38.32
C LYS A 473 35.54 1.63 -39.00
N ASN A 474 35.58 1.48 -40.33
CA ASN A 474 36.78 1.52 -41.16
C ASN A 474 36.90 2.86 -41.91
N GLY A 475 36.12 3.88 -41.52
CA GLY A 475 36.09 5.18 -42.18
C GLY A 475 35.44 5.19 -43.57
N THR A 476 34.87 4.07 -44.02
CA THR A 476 34.27 3.95 -45.35
C THR A 476 32.82 4.45 -45.32
N PRO A 477 32.29 5.13 -46.37
CA PRO A 477 30.90 5.60 -46.37
C PRO A 477 29.90 4.45 -46.23
N SER A 478 29.16 4.44 -45.12
CA SER A 478 28.11 3.46 -44.84
C SER A 478 26.84 3.86 -45.59
N TYR A 479 26.35 3.06 -46.53
CA TYR A 479 25.11 3.34 -47.27
C TYR A 479 23.89 2.66 -46.63
N SER A 480 22.72 3.31 -46.70
CA SER A 480 21.43 2.73 -46.32
C SER A 480 20.29 3.31 -47.16
N ASP A 481 19.10 2.69 -47.16
CA ASP A 481 17.89 3.27 -47.78
C ASP A 481 17.67 4.73 -47.35
N CYS A 482 17.34 5.60 -48.32
CA CYS A 482 16.74 6.90 -48.07
C CYS A 482 15.29 6.70 -47.62
N ILE A 483 14.96 7.14 -46.39
CA ILE A 483 13.64 6.98 -45.80
C ILE A 483 12.56 7.67 -46.64
N TYR A 484 12.86 8.85 -47.20
CA TYR A 484 11.95 9.57 -48.08
C TYR A 484 11.63 8.78 -49.36
N CYS A 485 12.65 8.33 -50.12
CA CYS A 485 12.47 7.53 -51.33
C CYS A 485 11.78 6.18 -51.06
N LYS A 486 11.90 5.65 -49.84
CA LYS A 486 11.26 4.39 -49.44
C LYS A 486 9.75 4.54 -49.23
N HIS A 487 9.28 5.70 -48.78
CA HIS A 487 7.88 5.95 -48.44
C HIS A 487 7.12 6.80 -49.48
N HIS A 488 7.81 7.57 -50.32
CA HIS A 488 7.21 8.42 -51.35
C HIS A 488 7.62 8.02 -52.76
N ALA A 489 7.05 6.91 -53.26
CA ALA A 489 7.26 6.45 -54.64
C ALA A 489 6.77 7.48 -55.69
N GLU A 490 5.74 8.26 -55.35
CA GLU A 490 5.21 9.38 -56.14
C GLU A 490 6.25 10.47 -56.45
N TYR A 491 7.18 10.70 -55.52
CA TYR A 491 8.21 11.74 -55.60
C TYR A 491 9.61 11.19 -55.95
N SER A 492 9.79 9.87 -55.93
CA SER A 492 11.04 9.21 -56.29
C SER A 492 10.74 7.82 -56.86
N PRO A 493 10.69 7.66 -58.21
CA PRO A 493 10.25 6.40 -58.84
C PRO A 493 11.24 5.23 -58.68
N LYS A 494 12.41 5.47 -58.07
CA LYS A 494 13.40 4.43 -57.74
C LYS A 494 13.86 4.60 -56.30
N ARG A 495 13.92 3.50 -55.54
CA ARG A 495 14.57 3.49 -54.23
C ARG A 495 16.05 3.85 -54.39
N LYS A 496 16.56 4.73 -53.53
CA LYS A 496 17.95 5.16 -53.52
C LYS A 496 18.57 4.91 -52.15
N THR A 497 19.82 4.48 -52.13
CA THR A 497 20.64 4.44 -50.92
C THR A 497 21.44 5.73 -50.77
N THR A 498 21.77 6.09 -49.54
CA THR A 498 22.46 7.34 -49.18
C THR A 498 23.45 7.10 -48.04
N PRO A 499 24.67 7.67 -48.10
CA PRO A 499 25.58 7.68 -46.97
C PRO A 499 25.25 8.81 -45.98
N PHE A 500 24.32 9.71 -46.30
CA PHE A 500 24.01 10.87 -45.46
C PHE A 500 22.87 10.62 -44.48
N SER A 501 23.03 11.11 -43.25
CA SER A 501 21.99 11.22 -42.22
C SER A 501 21.85 12.65 -41.74
N CYS A 502 20.68 13.01 -41.23
CA CYS A 502 20.54 14.26 -40.49
C CYS A 502 21.21 14.14 -39.12
N GLU A 503 22.02 15.12 -38.73
CA GLU A 503 22.66 15.10 -37.43
C GLU A 503 21.67 15.20 -36.26
N ILE A 504 20.56 15.93 -36.44
CA ILE A 504 19.55 16.11 -35.38
C ILE A 504 18.65 14.87 -35.26
N CYS A 505 17.96 14.47 -36.33
CA CYS A 505 16.96 13.40 -36.27
C CYS A 505 17.52 12.00 -36.60
N LYS A 506 18.79 11.90 -37.02
CA LYS A 506 19.49 10.65 -37.41
C LYS A 506 18.83 9.86 -38.57
N VAL A 507 17.85 10.45 -39.25
CA VAL A 507 17.16 9.90 -40.43
C VAL A 507 18.09 9.94 -41.65
N ARG A 508 18.09 8.86 -42.43
CA ARG A 508 18.90 8.66 -43.64
C ARG A 508 18.18 9.21 -44.87
N LEU A 509 18.78 10.19 -45.55
CA LEU A 509 18.14 10.98 -46.61
C LEU A 509 19.11 11.28 -47.77
N CYS A 510 18.61 11.30 -49.01
CA CYS A 510 19.40 11.75 -50.17
C CYS A 510 19.54 13.28 -50.16
N ILE A 511 20.73 13.78 -50.46
CA ILE A 511 21.05 15.22 -50.52
C ILE A 511 21.22 15.76 -51.95
N GLN A 512 21.14 14.92 -52.98
CA GLN A 512 21.37 15.31 -54.37
C GLN A 512 20.22 16.20 -54.91
N GLY A 513 20.58 17.34 -55.53
CA GLY A 513 19.68 18.28 -56.20
C GLY A 513 19.06 19.35 -55.29
N GLY A 514 18.72 20.51 -55.88
CA GLY A 514 18.19 21.67 -55.15
C GLY A 514 16.83 21.46 -54.44
N ASP A 515 16.15 20.35 -54.72
CA ASP A 515 14.95 19.90 -54.01
C ASP A 515 15.09 18.46 -53.48
N SER A 516 16.22 18.23 -52.79
CA SER A 516 16.60 16.93 -52.25
C SER A 516 15.59 16.36 -51.25
N CYS A 517 15.62 15.03 -51.07
CA CYS A 517 14.87 14.34 -50.03
C CYS A 517 15.16 14.89 -48.62
N PHE A 518 16.39 15.35 -48.39
CA PHE A 518 16.78 16.00 -47.14
C PHE A 518 16.04 17.32 -46.92
N LYS A 519 15.91 18.16 -47.96
CA LYS A 519 15.15 19.42 -47.90
C LYS A 519 13.67 19.11 -47.63
N ARG A 520 13.03 18.33 -48.51
CA ARG A 520 11.60 17.98 -48.43
C ARG A 520 11.18 17.38 -47.08
N TYR A 521 11.97 16.48 -46.50
CA TYR A 521 11.67 15.86 -45.20
C TYR A 521 11.66 16.86 -44.03
N HIS A 522 12.43 17.96 -44.12
CA HIS A 522 12.53 18.96 -43.05
C HIS A 522 11.72 20.25 -43.30
N THR A 523 11.46 20.60 -44.57
CA THR A 523 10.68 21.80 -44.93
C THR A 523 9.19 21.53 -45.06
N ASP A 524 8.77 20.34 -45.51
CA ASP A 524 7.35 20.08 -45.77
C ASP A 524 6.57 19.79 -44.48
N LYS A 525 5.76 20.76 -44.06
CA LYS A 525 4.87 20.67 -42.90
C LYS A 525 3.82 19.55 -43.03
N LYS A 526 3.48 19.10 -44.24
CA LYS A 526 2.54 17.98 -44.47
C LYS A 526 3.20 16.61 -44.25
N LEU A 527 4.52 16.50 -44.38
CA LEU A 527 5.26 15.23 -44.31
C LEU A 527 5.79 14.88 -42.91
N LYS A 528 5.55 15.73 -41.90
CA LYS A 528 5.91 15.49 -40.48
C LYS A 528 5.20 14.30 -39.78
N LYS A 529 4.52 13.41 -40.52
CA LYS A 529 3.80 12.23 -40.02
C LYS A 529 4.41 10.90 -40.47
N ILE A 530 5.72 10.74 -40.36
CA ILE A 530 6.39 9.43 -40.46
C ILE A 530 7.28 9.21 -39.22
N SER A 531 6.79 8.38 -38.29
CA SER A 531 7.41 8.00 -37.00
C SER A 531 7.89 9.18 -36.13
N THR A 532 7.06 9.73 -35.26
CA THR A 532 6.50 9.02 -34.08
C THR A 532 4.98 8.73 -34.16
N THR A 533 4.61 7.48 -33.88
CA THR A 533 3.25 6.87 -33.93
C THR A 533 2.27 7.46 -32.90
N PRO A 534 0.93 7.57 -33.14
CA PRO A 534 0.05 6.43 -33.49
C PRO A 534 -1.16 6.75 -34.43
N GLN A 535 -2.14 5.83 -34.53
CA GLN A 535 -3.40 5.93 -35.30
C GLN A 535 -4.48 6.86 -34.68
N ASN A 536 -5.25 7.54 -35.56
CA ASN A 536 -6.67 7.95 -35.48
C ASN A 536 -7.26 8.68 -34.24
N THR A 537 -7.63 9.97 -34.37
CA THR A 537 -9.00 10.58 -34.56
C THR A 537 -9.67 11.03 -33.24
N GLN A 538 -10.45 12.12 -33.09
CA GLN A 538 -11.27 12.93 -34.03
C GLN A 538 -11.49 14.39 -33.51
N SER A 539 -11.67 15.36 -34.43
CA SER A 539 -12.55 16.59 -34.49
C SER A 539 -13.36 17.09 -33.27
N GLN A 540 -13.84 18.36 -33.08
CA GLN A 540 -13.85 19.72 -33.72
C GLN A 540 -14.64 20.70 -32.76
N PRO A 541 -15.07 21.96 -33.06
CA PRO A 541 -14.52 23.12 -33.82
C PRO A 541 -14.66 24.51 -33.10
N HIS A 542 -14.18 25.63 -33.72
CA HIS A 542 -14.46 27.09 -33.53
C HIS A 542 -14.48 27.73 -32.10
N THR A 543 -13.97 28.94 -31.84
CA THR A 543 -14.20 30.27 -32.48
C THR A 543 -12.97 31.21 -32.48
N GLN A 544 -13.07 32.36 -33.18
CA GLN A 544 -12.01 33.39 -33.32
C GLN A 544 -11.95 34.37 -32.13
N ILE A 545 -10.74 34.78 -31.73
CA ILE A 545 -10.44 36.10 -31.12
C ILE A 545 -9.14 36.64 -31.76
N SER A 546 -9.03 37.97 -31.86
CA SER A 546 -8.11 38.74 -32.72
C SER A 546 -6.62 38.72 -32.34
N GLN A 547 -5.77 38.94 -33.35
CA GLN A 547 -4.34 39.27 -33.21
C GLN A 547 -4.15 40.76 -32.86
N PRO A 548 -3.16 41.10 -32.00
CA PRO A 548 -2.39 42.34 -32.12
C PRO A 548 -1.29 42.17 -33.18
N ARG A 549 -0.97 43.26 -33.88
CA ARG A 549 -0.03 43.29 -35.02
C ARG A 549 1.41 43.06 -34.58
N LEU A 550 2.20 42.38 -35.42
CA LEU A 550 3.64 42.60 -35.49
C LEU A 550 3.89 43.93 -36.22
N PRO A 551 4.85 44.77 -35.78
CA PRO A 551 5.43 45.78 -36.66
C PRO A 551 6.08 45.10 -37.87
N GLU A 552 5.98 45.75 -39.01
CA GLU A 552 6.78 45.45 -40.20
C GLU A 552 8.26 45.81 -39.92
N ASP A 553 9.14 45.41 -40.84
CA ASP A 553 10.61 45.54 -40.83
C ASP A 553 11.41 44.43 -40.12
N ILE A 554 11.84 43.45 -40.94
CA ILE A 554 13.25 43.12 -41.21
C ILE A 554 13.23 42.33 -42.54
N ASP A 555 13.23 43.07 -43.65
CA ASP A 555 13.76 42.58 -44.91
C ASP A 555 15.23 42.99 -44.98
N THR A 556 16.15 42.02 -44.89
CA THR A 556 17.53 42.06 -45.43
C THR A 556 18.31 40.80 -45.02
N LEU A 557 17.90 39.65 -45.55
CA LEU A 557 18.89 38.69 -46.06
C LEU A 557 18.74 38.72 -47.57
N GLY A 558 19.70 39.38 -48.24
CA GLY A 558 19.68 39.56 -49.69
C GLY A 558 19.79 38.23 -50.45
N PRO A 559 19.65 38.24 -51.79
CA PRO A 559 19.57 37.03 -52.60
C PRO A 559 20.77 36.06 -52.45
N ASN A 560 21.94 36.56 -52.04
CA ASN A 560 23.21 35.82 -51.97
C ASN A 560 23.39 35.00 -50.66
N ALA A 561 22.35 34.34 -50.13
CA ALA A 561 22.37 33.67 -48.83
C ALA A 561 23.10 32.30 -48.87
N VAL A 562 24.43 32.30 -48.69
CA VAL A 562 25.26 31.08 -48.67
C VAL A 562 25.07 30.26 -47.39
N GLN A 563 24.93 28.93 -47.53
CA GLN A 563 24.93 27.99 -46.40
C GLN A 563 26.34 27.46 -46.10
N PHE A 564 26.78 27.64 -44.86
CA PHE A 564 28.05 27.11 -44.35
C PHE A 564 27.84 25.77 -43.63
N ILE A 565 28.76 24.82 -43.83
CA ILE A 565 28.86 23.58 -43.05
C ILE A 565 30.30 23.48 -42.55
N VAL A 566 30.49 23.43 -41.22
CA VAL A 566 31.80 23.22 -40.60
C VAL A 566 32.00 21.73 -40.34
N SER A 567 33.09 21.18 -40.87
CA SER A 567 33.55 19.81 -40.65
C SER A 567 34.51 19.74 -39.45
N PRO A 568 34.60 18.61 -38.71
CA PRO A 568 35.59 18.43 -37.63
C PRO A 568 37.06 18.59 -38.05
N ASN A 569 37.35 18.61 -39.36
CA ASN A 569 38.70 18.70 -39.93
C ASN A 569 39.02 20.07 -40.57
N HIS A 570 38.22 21.12 -40.33
CA HIS A 570 38.44 22.50 -40.81
C HIS A 570 38.40 22.76 -42.34
N GLU A 571 37.89 21.83 -43.15
CA GLU A 571 37.55 22.13 -44.56
C GLU A 571 36.17 22.79 -44.66
N ILE A 572 36.12 23.96 -45.32
CA ILE A 572 34.87 24.67 -45.65
C ILE A 572 34.43 24.23 -47.05
N VAL A 573 33.21 23.70 -47.15
CA VAL A 573 32.60 23.34 -48.44
C VAL A 573 31.50 24.35 -48.77
N VAL A 574 31.70 25.09 -49.86
CA VAL A 574 30.74 26.08 -50.38
C VAL A 574 29.98 25.49 -51.57
N PHE A 575 28.67 25.73 -51.61
CA PHE A 575 27.81 25.40 -52.76
C PHE A 575 27.37 26.70 -53.44
N GLY A 576 27.44 26.71 -54.78
CA GLY A 576 26.84 27.77 -55.60
C GLY A 576 25.31 27.69 -55.62
N GLU A 577 24.66 28.76 -56.07
CA GLU A 577 23.19 28.81 -56.22
C GLU A 577 22.66 27.81 -57.25
N ASP A 578 23.51 27.41 -58.20
CA ASP A 578 23.30 26.34 -59.18
C ASP A 578 23.41 24.92 -58.59
N GLY A 579 23.84 24.79 -57.33
CA GLY A 579 24.04 23.53 -56.63
C GLY A 579 25.35 22.81 -56.99
N ASN A 580 26.27 23.48 -57.70
CA ASN A 580 27.59 22.94 -57.98
C ASN A 580 28.53 23.05 -56.76
N LEU A 581 29.44 22.08 -56.64
CA LEU A 581 30.44 22.01 -55.58
C LEU A 581 31.63 22.91 -55.93
N LEU A 582 31.82 24.01 -55.21
CA LEU A 582 32.94 24.93 -55.43
C LEU A 582 34.18 24.44 -54.67
N THR A 583 34.83 23.39 -55.17
CA THR A 583 36.14 22.92 -54.69
C THR A 583 37.26 23.38 -55.61
N GLY A 584 38.23 24.12 -55.07
CA GLY A 584 39.51 24.36 -55.74
C GLY A 584 40.05 25.79 -55.67
N ALA A 585 40.50 26.23 -54.50
CA ALA A 585 41.44 27.34 -54.37
C ALA A 585 42.29 27.15 -53.11
N GLN A 586 43.62 27.11 -53.27
CA GLN A 586 44.54 27.38 -52.16
C GLN A 586 44.51 28.89 -51.94
N PHE A 587 43.86 29.35 -50.87
CA PHE A 587 43.96 30.74 -50.46
C PHE A 587 45.32 30.94 -49.78
N SER A 588 46.18 31.76 -50.39
CA SER A 588 47.56 31.96 -49.96
C SER A 588 47.73 33.06 -48.91
N ASP A 589 46.68 33.79 -48.55
CA ASP A 589 46.74 34.85 -47.53
C ASP A 589 45.37 35.18 -46.89
N GLU A 590 45.39 35.57 -45.60
CA GLU A 590 44.20 35.80 -44.76
C GLU A 590 43.36 37.02 -45.18
N SER A 591 43.95 37.95 -45.93
CA SER A 591 43.31 39.18 -46.41
C SER A 591 42.22 38.98 -47.49
N SER A 592 42.01 37.74 -47.93
CA SER A 592 41.06 37.40 -49.01
C SER A 592 39.68 36.94 -48.53
N LEU A 593 39.45 36.85 -47.21
CA LEU A 593 38.14 36.53 -46.63
C LEU A 593 37.25 37.79 -46.52
N PRO A 594 35.97 37.75 -46.96
CA PRO A 594 35.06 38.87 -46.78
C PRO A 594 34.74 39.08 -45.29
N PRO A 595 34.52 40.34 -44.85
CA PRO A 595 34.24 40.67 -43.45
C PRO A 595 32.91 40.09 -42.98
N ILE A 596 32.86 39.67 -41.71
CA ILE A 596 31.71 39.04 -41.02
C ILE A 596 30.79 40.11 -40.42
#